data_AF-A0A7J4L9X7-F1
#
_entry.id   AF-A0A7J4L9X7-F1
#
_cell.length_a   1.000
_cell.length_b   1.000
_cell.length_c   1.000
_cell.angle_alpha   90.00
_cell.angle_beta   90.00
_cell.angle_gamma   90.00
#
_symmetry.space_group_name_H-M   'P 1'
#
loop_
_entity.id
_entity.type
_entity.pdbx_description
1 polymer ?
#
loop_
_entity_poly.entity_id
_entity_poly.type
_entity_poly.pdbx_seq_one_letter_code
_entity_poly.pdbx_strand_id
1 'polypeptide(L)' 'GCETCVDECPVEAISMNDDGIAVIDEDECIDCEACVDVCPNDAISMV' A
#
# COMPACT_ATOMS: atom_id res chain seq x y z
N GLY A 1 -4.71 -9.06 4.49
CA GLY A 1 -3.33 -8.60 4.77
C GLY A 1 -3.21 -8.17 6.22
N CYS A 2 -2.10 -7.51 6.60
CA CYS A 2 -1.91 -6.91 7.93
C CYS A 2 -2.16 -5.39 7.97
N GLU A 3 -2.56 -4.79 6.84
CA GLU A 3 -2.96 -3.38 6.68
C GLU A 3 -1.86 -2.33 6.94
N THR A 4 -0.64 -2.73 7.28
CA THR A 4 0.50 -1.82 7.51
C THR A 4 0.77 -0.87 6.32
N CYS A 5 0.57 -1.31 5.08
CA CYS A 5 0.72 -0.43 3.91
C CYS A 5 -0.32 0.70 3.86
N VAL A 6 -1.52 0.49 4.41
CA VAL A 6 -2.57 1.51 4.52
C VAL A 6 -2.16 2.56 5.55
N ASP A 7 -1.73 2.11 6.73
CA ASP A 7 -1.35 3.00 7.83
C ASP A 7 -0.13 3.88 7.51
N GLU A 8 0.81 3.36 6.74
CA GLU A 8 2.09 4.02 6.43
C GLU A 8 2.04 4.86 5.14
N CYS A 9 0.94 4.84 4.39
CA CYS A 9 0.81 5.65 3.18
C CYS A 9 0.66 7.14 3.54
N PRO A 10 1.64 8.01 3.24
CA PRO A 10 1.62 9.41 3.68
C PRO A 10 0.57 10.27 2.96
N VAL A 11 0.00 9.75 1.87
CA VAL A 11 -1.00 10.42 1.03
C VAL A 11 -2.34 9.66 1.01
N GLU A 12 -2.51 8.66 1.88
CA GLU A 12 -3.76 7.88 2.01
C GLU A 12 -4.23 7.17 0.72
N ALA A 13 -3.32 6.96 -0.25
CA ALA A 13 -3.61 6.35 -1.55
C ALA A 13 -3.84 4.82 -1.51
N ILE A 14 -3.83 4.18 -0.34
CA ILE A 14 -3.96 2.71 -0.20
C ILE A 14 -5.18 2.38 0.64
N SER A 15 -6.03 1.47 0.15
CA SER A 15 -7.21 0.98 0.86
C SER A 15 -7.35 -0.54 0.75
N MET A 16 -8.16 -1.13 1.63
CA MET A 16 -8.53 -2.55 1.53
C MET A 16 -9.89 -2.70 0.85
N ASN A 17 -9.96 -3.55 -0.17
CA ASN A 17 -11.23 -3.91 -0.80
C ASN A 17 -12.00 -4.98 0.02
N ASP A 18 -13.21 -5.32 -0.44
CA ASP A 18 -14.08 -6.29 0.23
C ASP A 18 -13.47 -7.71 0.31
N ASP A 19 -12.49 -8.02 -0.53
CA ASP A 19 -11.75 -9.29 -0.53
C ASP A 19 -10.52 -9.28 0.41
N GLY A 20 -10.26 -8.16 1.10
CA GLY A 20 -9.10 -7.97 1.98
C GLY A 20 -7.77 -7.84 1.23
N ILE A 21 -7.84 -7.42 -0.03
CA ILE A 21 -6.71 -7.14 -0.91
C ILE A 21 -6.45 -5.63 -0.88
N ALA A 22 -5.19 -5.24 -0.72
CA ALA A 22 -4.78 -3.85 -0.79
C ALA A 22 -4.90 -3.35 -2.24
N VAL A 23 -5.52 -2.19 -2.41
CA VAL A 23 -5.68 -1.48 -3.68
C VAL A 23 -5.01 -0.12 -3.54
N ILE A 24 -4.20 0.23 -4.55
CA ILE A 24 -3.51 1.52 -4.63
C ILE A 24 -4.26 2.38 -5.64
N ASP A 25 -4.58 3.61 -5.25
CA ASP A 25 -5.02 4.65 -6.17
C ASP A 25 -3.79 5.27 -6.86
N GLU A 26 -3.63 4.98 -8.16
CA GLU A 26 -2.48 5.44 -8.96
C GLU A 26 -2.52 6.96 -9.22
N ASP A 27 -3.68 7.61 -9.13
CA ASP A 27 -3.79 9.05 -9.33
C ASP A 27 -3.31 9.83 -8.08
N GLU A 28 -3.41 9.21 -6.89
CA GLU A 28 -2.96 9.79 -5.62
C GLU A 28 -1.56 9.31 -5.19
N CYS A 29 -1.12 8.14 -5.66
CA CYS A 29 0.20 7.59 -5.36
C CYS A 29 1.31 8.53 -5.83
N ILE A 30 2.27 8.81 -4.94
CA ILE A 30 3.43 9.67 -5.21
C ILE A 30 4.75 8.89 -5.36
N ASP A 31 4.67 7.57 -5.53
CA ASP A 31 5.82 6.67 -5.69
C ASP A 31 6.90 6.82 -4.60
N CYS A 32 6.46 7.04 -3.36
CA CYS A 32 7.36 7.24 -2.22
C CYS A 32 7.96 5.94 -1.64
N GLU A 33 7.56 4.77 -2.13
CA GLU A 33 8.05 3.44 -1.73
C GLU A 33 7.80 3.04 -0.25
N ALA A 34 7.19 3.89 0.57
CA ALA A 34 6.96 3.62 2.00
C ALA A 34 6.22 2.29 2.27
N CYS A 35 5.20 1.96 1.47
CA CYS A 35 4.45 0.72 1.61
C CYS A 35 5.28 -0.54 1.29
N VAL A 36 6.29 -0.43 0.42
CA VAL A 36 7.22 -1.52 0.08
C VAL A 36 8.15 -1.77 1.26
N ASP A 37 8.76 -0.72 1.80
CA ASP A 37 9.76 -0.80 2.88
C ASP A 37 9.19 -1.41 4.18
N VAL A 38 7.93 -1.10 4.50
CA VAL A 38 7.29 -1.56 5.75
C VAL A 38 6.63 -2.92 5.64
N CYS A 39 6.49 -3.50 4.44
CA CYS A 39 5.73 -4.72 4.25
C CYS A 39 6.48 -5.93 4.82
N PRO A 40 6.04 -6.56 5.92
CA PRO A 40 6.78 -7.65 6.55
C PRO A 40 6.74 -8.96 5.74
N ASN A 41 5.92 -9.00 4.68
CA ASN A 41 5.73 -10.17 3.82
C ASN A 41 6.28 -9.97 2.41
N ASP A 42 6.94 -8.84 2.12
CA ASP A 42 7.41 -8.47 0.78
C ASP A 42 6.31 -8.61 -0.29
N ALA A 43 5.05 -8.31 0.08
CA ALA A 43 3.88 -8.54 -0.75
C ALA A 43 3.65 -7.46 -1.81
N ILE A 44 4.40 -6.36 -1.74
CA ILE A 44 4.29 -5.20 -2.62
C ILE A 44 5.64 -5.06 -3.34
N SER A 45 5.60 -4.88 -4.66
CA SER A 45 6.77 -4.64 -5.50
C SER A 45 6.45 -3.53 -6.50
N MET A 46 7.45 -2.71 -6.81
CA MET A 46 7.39 -1.74 -7.90
C MET A 46 7.65 -2.47 -9.23
N VAL A 47 6.92 -2.11 -10.29
CA VAL A 47 7.05 -2.68 -11.66
C VAL A 47 7.25 -1.58 -12.70
#